data_AF-A0A430F8Y0-F1
#
_entry.id   AF-A0A430F8Y0-F1
#
_cell.length_a   1.000
_cell.length_b   1.000
_cell.length_c   1.000
_cell.angle_alpha   90.00
_cell.angle_beta   90.00
_cell.angle_gamma   90.00
#
_symmetry.space_group_name_H-M   'P 1'
#
loop_
_entity.id
_entity.type
_entity.pdbx_description
1 polymer ?
#
loop_
_entity_poly.entity_id
_entity_poly.type
_entity_poly.pdbx_seq_one_letter_code
_entity_poly.pdbx_strand_id
1 'polypeptide(L)'
;MSTTADPGADGATLALDSQGFLEELVELRTLFDDHIVNAERIVVDEKDTPQGRMLSTIMPPAPERLLELGEDLFGASCWPVELCSAAEMGDGAFIDHCRAFLTHCEYVVRRRGLGYWLYERMEQARMAFATDRPVDELPLHIRATDAKGLAKRFGGRDKRRFGTKKQRCEDGFEYYRMTRSMASRSVIRWGAPGMPAARVAYTLLTDGTIGGELLLQDTTPEHRFRNEAQRRAHEDAMDILRTIEGLRLQADAEYEQALARGDVNVAMPNRTSDDEDIICTSYQYFAYHVGIAQALARARAGEAWREEDIERYVQAKPCVSALEQRIDRRFLYDAQRLRRAVEELWEDRPALVEALFASAQAREEEMRKPLWRNMLYLNDVAGSLLGAMMRNQLMGALATHDEELLRTSLRSLDSICAMMRDIGTLAMPMLLIDEHEIDYERLHDASRQEQTQMLRRYCSIRDAAVAIWLARMPWKDDPTLREATLELFGPSTLAFSRAVLPRLERELELPGTIGEAC
;
A
#
# COMPACT_ATOMS: atom_id res chain seq x y z
N MET A 1 -17.64 4.95 18.35
CA MET A 1 -17.35 4.94 16.90
C MET A 1 -16.37 3.83 16.69
N SER A 2 -16.76 2.84 15.90
CA SER A 2 -15.89 1.72 15.62
C SER A 2 -14.68 2.19 14.82
N THR A 3 -13.51 1.68 15.18
CA THR A 3 -12.27 1.85 14.40
C THR A 3 -12.10 0.72 13.38
N THR A 4 -13.02 -0.26 13.30
CA THR A 4 -12.84 -1.48 12.50
C THR A 4 -14.08 -1.95 11.70
N ALA A 5 -15.29 -1.48 12.03
CA ALA A 5 -16.57 -1.93 11.50
C ALA A 5 -17.65 -0.82 11.57
N ASP A 6 -18.16 -0.38 10.42
CA ASP A 6 -19.29 0.57 10.38
C ASP A 6 -20.63 -0.19 10.34
N PRO A 7 -21.50 -0.08 11.37
CA PRO A 7 -22.83 -0.70 11.35
C PRO A 7 -23.78 -0.11 10.29
N GLY A 8 -23.40 0.97 9.60
CA GLY A 8 -24.15 1.56 8.49
C GLY A 8 -23.73 1.09 7.09
N ALA A 9 -22.70 0.24 6.96
CA ALA A 9 -22.14 -0.17 5.68
C ALA A 9 -22.81 -1.42 5.06
N ASP A 10 -23.78 -2.04 5.75
CA ASP A 10 -24.54 -3.19 5.23
C ASP A 10 -25.32 -2.77 3.97
N GLY A 11 -24.77 -3.11 2.80
CA GLY A 11 -25.39 -2.90 1.49
C GLY A 11 -24.97 -1.64 0.74
N ALA A 12 -23.97 -0.87 1.19
CA ALA A 12 -23.42 0.25 0.43
C ALA A 12 -22.47 -0.28 -0.67
N THR A 13 -22.87 -0.15 -1.93
CA THR A 13 -22.02 -0.52 -3.08
C THR A 13 -20.93 0.51 -3.33
N LEU A 14 -19.70 0.06 -3.54
CA LEU A 14 -18.59 0.93 -3.93
C LEU A 14 -18.77 1.40 -5.37
N ALA A 15 -19.07 2.69 -5.56
CA ALA A 15 -19.03 3.32 -6.86
C ALA A 15 -17.60 3.79 -7.19
N LEU A 16 -17.07 3.37 -8.34
CA LEU A 16 -15.80 3.85 -8.89
C LEU A 16 -16.06 4.76 -10.10
N ASP A 17 -15.43 5.93 -10.09
CA ASP A 17 -15.47 6.90 -11.19
C ASP A 17 -14.65 6.41 -12.39
N SER A 18 -15.29 5.56 -13.20
CA SER A 18 -14.69 5.05 -14.44
C SER A 18 -14.57 6.14 -15.51
N GLN A 19 -15.38 7.20 -15.44
CA GLN A 19 -15.39 8.27 -16.44
C GLN A 19 -14.20 9.21 -16.21
N GLY A 20 -14.00 9.69 -14.98
CA GLY A 20 -12.83 10.50 -14.62
C GLY A 20 -11.52 9.75 -14.87
N PHE A 21 -11.47 8.45 -14.54
CA PHE A 21 -10.31 7.60 -14.87
C PHE A 21 -10.03 7.55 -16.37
N LEU A 22 -11.07 7.41 -17.22
CA LEU A 22 -10.90 7.37 -18.67
C LEU A 22 -10.46 8.71 -19.26
N GLU A 23 -10.88 9.83 -18.68
CA GLU A 23 -10.47 11.17 -19.10
C GLU A 23 -8.97 11.38 -18.87
N GLU A 24 -8.47 11.08 -17.67
CA GLU A 24 -7.02 11.13 -17.38
C GLU A 24 -6.24 10.11 -18.22
N LEU A 25 -6.78 8.92 -18.47
CA LEU A 25 -6.13 7.89 -19.30
C LEU A 25 -5.95 8.36 -20.75
N VAL A 26 -6.96 9.04 -21.31
CA VAL A 26 -6.86 9.59 -22.67
C VAL A 26 -5.82 10.70 -22.73
N GLU A 27 -5.77 11.59 -21.72
CA GLU A 27 -4.73 12.62 -21.61
C GLU A 27 -3.33 12.00 -21.54
N LEU A 28 -3.12 11.00 -20.68
CA LEU A 28 -1.85 10.28 -20.54
C LEU A 28 -1.42 9.66 -21.86
N ARG A 29 -2.34 9.00 -22.57
CA ARG A 29 -2.08 8.36 -23.87
C ARG A 29 -1.66 9.38 -24.92
N THR A 30 -2.40 10.48 -25.03
CA THR A 30 -2.09 11.56 -25.97
C THR A 30 -0.71 12.14 -25.66
N LEU A 31 -0.41 12.45 -24.40
CA LEU A 31 0.88 12.98 -23.99
C LEU A 31 2.03 12.02 -24.32
N PHE A 32 1.84 10.72 -24.06
CA PHE A 32 2.83 9.69 -24.36
C PHE A 32 3.10 9.59 -25.87
N ASP A 33 2.05 9.54 -26.69
CA ASP A 33 2.18 9.43 -28.15
C ASP A 33 2.76 10.71 -28.77
N ASP A 34 2.31 11.89 -28.32
CA ASP A 34 2.80 13.19 -28.80
C ASP A 34 4.28 13.38 -28.46
N HIS A 35 4.74 12.97 -27.28
CA HIS A 35 6.16 13.00 -26.93
C HIS A 35 7.00 12.17 -27.89
N ILE A 36 6.53 10.96 -28.22
CA ILE A 36 7.23 10.06 -29.14
C ILE A 36 7.28 10.62 -30.57
N VAL A 37 6.18 11.21 -31.03
CA VAL A 37 6.06 11.76 -32.40
C VAL A 37 6.85 13.06 -32.56
N ASN A 38 6.78 13.95 -31.56
CA ASN A 38 7.35 15.29 -31.60
C ASN A 38 8.76 15.37 -31.02
N ALA A 39 9.32 14.28 -30.51
CA ALA A 39 10.70 14.25 -30.05
C ALA A 39 11.64 14.65 -31.19
N GLU A 40 12.15 15.89 -31.13
CA GLU A 40 13.31 16.31 -31.91
C GLU A 40 14.48 15.41 -31.50
N ARG A 41 14.74 14.42 -32.34
CA ARG A 41 15.85 13.49 -32.16
C ARG A 41 17.13 14.30 -32.09
N ILE A 42 17.74 14.41 -30.91
CA ILE A 42 19.03 15.09 -30.79
C ILE A 42 20.03 14.27 -31.60
N VAL A 43 20.47 14.83 -32.73
CA VAL A 43 21.53 14.25 -33.55
C VAL A 43 22.85 14.75 -32.98
N VAL A 44 23.61 13.87 -32.35
CA VAL A 44 25.00 14.18 -31.97
C VAL A 44 25.83 14.25 -33.25
N ASP A 45 26.33 15.45 -33.58
CA ASP A 45 27.08 15.74 -34.82
C ASP A 45 28.52 15.17 -34.76
N GLU A 46 29.10 14.88 -35.93
CA GLU A 46 30.40 14.21 -36.14
C GLU A 46 31.60 14.90 -35.46
N LYS A 47 31.46 16.19 -35.11
CA LYS A 47 32.55 17.00 -34.56
C LYS A 47 32.91 16.68 -33.11
N ASP A 48 32.04 15.98 -32.38
CA ASP A 48 32.20 15.75 -30.95
C ASP A 48 32.68 14.34 -30.57
N THR A 49 33.01 13.46 -31.55
CA THR A 49 33.64 12.15 -31.23
C THR A 49 34.72 11.67 -32.21
N PRO A 50 35.76 10.95 -31.74
CA PRO A 50 36.98 10.70 -32.53
C PRO A 50 36.85 9.71 -33.70
N GLN A 51 35.68 9.13 -33.96
CA GLN A 51 35.55 7.87 -34.73
C GLN A 51 34.47 7.88 -35.85
N GLY A 52 33.80 8.99 -36.12
CA GLY A 52 32.96 9.14 -37.33
C GLY A 52 31.82 8.11 -37.47
N ARG A 53 31.14 7.77 -36.37
CA ARG A 53 29.90 6.98 -36.38
C ARG A 53 28.75 7.82 -35.81
N MET A 54 27.59 7.78 -36.46
CA MET A 54 26.32 8.30 -35.93
C MET A 54 26.07 7.66 -34.55
N LEU A 55 26.04 8.46 -33.48
CA LEU A 55 26.23 7.92 -32.12
C LEU A 55 24.96 7.51 -31.38
N SER A 56 23.84 8.18 -31.61
CA SER A 56 22.50 7.74 -31.21
C SER A 56 21.53 8.91 -31.41
N THR A 57 20.24 8.58 -31.53
CA THR A 57 19.17 9.51 -31.22
C THR A 57 19.01 9.54 -29.71
N ILE A 58 19.23 10.69 -29.09
CA ILE A 58 18.86 10.89 -27.68
C ILE A 58 17.45 11.49 -27.68
N MET A 59 16.52 10.83 -26.98
CA MET A 59 15.19 11.39 -26.77
C MET A 59 15.27 12.47 -25.67
N PRO A 60 14.43 13.51 -25.75
CA PRO A 60 14.28 14.43 -24.62
C PRO A 60 13.76 13.69 -23.38
N PRO A 61 14.05 14.19 -22.17
CA PRO A 61 13.47 13.66 -20.93
C PRO A 61 11.95 13.56 -21.02
N ALA A 62 11.35 12.58 -20.36
CA ALA A 62 9.90 12.47 -20.32
C ALA A 62 9.29 13.74 -19.69
N PRO A 63 8.14 14.24 -20.18
CA PRO A 63 7.46 15.37 -19.56
C PRO A 63 7.07 15.03 -18.12
N GLU A 64 7.27 15.95 -17.17
CA GLU A 64 6.89 15.73 -15.75
C GLU A 64 5.41 15.33 -15.63
N ARG A 65 4.54 15.94 -16.44
CA ARG A 65 3.11 15.63 -16.51
C ARG A 65 2.81 14.16 -16.89
N LEU A 66 3.70 13.50 -17.65
CA LEU A 66 3.55 12.08 -17.99
C LEU A 66 3.70 11.21 -16.74
N LEU A 67 4.67 11.53 -15.88
CA LEU A 67 4.87 10.84 -14.62
C LEU A 67 3.71 11.10 -13.67
N GLU A 68 3.26 12.34 -13.55
CA GLU A 68 2.11 12.71 -12.69
C GLU A 68 0.85 11.92 -13.04
N LEU A 69 0.42 11.95 -14.32
CA LEU A 69 -0.74 11.20 -14.78
C LEU A 69 -0.53 9.69 -14.65
N GLY A 70 0.70 9.22 -14.88
CA GLY A 70 1.08 7.83 -14.71
C GLY A 70 0.87 7.39 -13.26
N GLU A 71 1.38 8.15 -12.29
CA GLU A 71 1.21 7.91 -10.86
C GLU A 71 -0.25 8.01 -10.44
N ASP A 72 -0.99 8.98 -10.97
CA ASP A 72 -2.42 9.16 -10.71
C ASP A 72 -3.25 7.94 -11.11
N LEU A 73 -2.99 7.37 -12.29
CA LEU A 73 -3.73 6.22 -12.82
C LEU A 73 -3.20 4.86 -12.34
N PHE A 74 -1.87 4.74 -12.23
CA PHE A 74 -1.17 3.45 -12.07
C PHE A 74 -0.13 3.43 -10.95
N GLY A 75 -0.14 4.42 -10.05
CA GLY A 75 0.77 4.51 -8.91
C GLY A 75 0.73 3.26 -8.01
N ALA A 76 1.78 3.09 -7.21
CA ALA A 76 2.08 1.85 -6.48
C ALA A 76 2.35 0.62 -7.39
N SER A 77 2.57 0.87 -8.67
CA SER A 77 3.12 -0.08 -9.65
C SER A 77 4.33 0.53 -10.36
N CYS A 78 4.93 -0.20 -11.31
CA CYS A 78 6.04 0.31 -12.12
C CYS A 78 5.58 0.96 -13.42
N TRP A 79 4.30 0.89 -13.78
CA TRP A 79 3.79 1.47 -15.02
C TRP A 79 4.11 2.96 -15.22
N PRO A 80 4.09 3.83 -14.20
CA PRO A 80 4.51 5.22 -14.37
C PRO A 80 5.96 5.33 -14.85
N VAL A 81 6.87 4.54 -14.24
CA VAL A 81 8.28 4.47 -14.61
C VAL A 81 8.49 3.78 -15.96
N GLU A 82 7.70 2.75 -16.29
CA GLU A 82 7.73 2.09 -17.61
C GLU A 82 7.43 3.07 -18.73
N LEU A 83 6.39 3.89 -18.56
CA LEU A 83 5.97 4.89 -19.54
C LEU A 83 7.06 5.95 -19.74
N CYS A 84 7.60 6.51 -18.65
CA CYS A 84 8.70 7.48 -18.75
C CYS A 84 9.94 6.87 -19.40
N SER A 85 10.33 5.66 -18.99
CA SER A 85 11.49 4.96 -19.56
C SER A 85 11.30 4.64 -21.04
N ALA A 86 10.11 4.22 -21.47
CA ALA A 86 9.82 3.96 -22.88
C ALA A 86 9.90 5.25 -23.72
N ALA A 87 9.37 6.35 -23.18
CA ALA A 87 9.42 7.68 -23.80
C ALA A 87 10.88 8.19 -23.96
N GLU A 88 11.73 7.95 -22.96
CA GLU A 88 13.14 8.37 -22.95
C GLU A 88 14.05 7.45 -23.76
N MET A 89 13.77 6.16 -23.83
CA MET A 89 14.59 5.22 -24.61
C MET A 89 14.27 5.28 -26.10
N GLY A 90 13.02 5.60 -26.47
CA GLY A 90 12.59 5.64 -27.88
C GLY A 90 12.60 4.29 -28.59
N ASP A 91 12.70 3.18 -27.85
CA ASP A 91 12.68 1.82 -28.42
C ASP A 91 11.25 1.44 -28.83
N GLY A 92 11.06 1.08 -30.10
CA GLY A 92 9.74 0.80 -30.65
C GLY A 92 9.03 -0.38 -29.99
N ALA A 93 9.77 -1.45 -29.61
CA ALA A 93 9.16 -2.60 -28.95
C ALA A 93 8.71 -2.26 -27.53
N PHE A 94 9.45 -1.39 -26.85
CA PHE A 94 9.07 -0.88 -25.53
C PHE A 94 7.86 0.05 -25.59
N ILE A 95 7.86 0.98 -26.54
CA ILE A 95 6.69 1.84 -26.81
C ILE A 95 5.44 1.01 -27.10
N ASP A 96 5.55 0.00 -27.96
CA ASP A 96 4.42 -0.86 -28.32
C ASP A 96 3.91 -1.68 -27.12
N HIS A 97 4.79 -2.11 -26.22
CA HIS A 97 4.41 -2.76 -24.97
C HIS A 97 3.58 -1.83 -24.06
N CYS A 98 4.02 -0.58 -23.87
CA CYS A 98 3.26 0.42 -23.12
C CYS A 98 1.92 0.75 -23.78
N ARG A 99 1.89 0.92 -25.11
CA ARG A 99 0.64 1.16 -25.86
C ARG A 99 -0.35 0.01 -25.74
N ALA A 100 0.13 -1.24 -25.77
CA ALA A 100 -0.71 -2.41 -25.61
C ALA A 100 -1.39 -2.41 -24.22
N PHE A 101 -0.63 -2.09 -23.16
CA PHE A 101 -1.18 -1.95 -21.81
C PHE A 101 -2.25 -0.86 -21.73
N LEU A 102 -1.96 0.36 -22.20
CA LEU A 102 -2.90 1.49 -22.16
C LEU A 102 -4.16 1.21 -22.99
N THR A 103 -4.00 0.64 -24.18
CA THR A 103 -5.12 0.28 -25.07
C THR A 103 -6.01 -0.78 -24.44
N HIS A 104 -5.41 -1.78 -23.80
CA HIS A 104 -6.15 -2.82 -23.12
C HIS A 104 -6.92 -2.27 -21.91
N CYS A 105 -6.28 -1.41 -21.10
CA CYS A 105 -6.91 -0.70 -20.00
C CYS A 105 -8.16 0.07 -20.46
N GLU A 106 -8.01 0.96 -21.44
CA GLU A 106 -9.12 1.75 -21.98
C GLU A 106 -10.26 0.86 -22.51
N TYR A 107 -9.91 -0.20 -23.26
CA TYR A 107 -10.89 -1.11 -23.82
C TYR A 107 -11.72 -1.81 -22.74
N VAL A 108 -11.09 -2.29 -21.66
CA VAL A 108 -11.80 -2.98 -20.59
C VAL A 108 -12.62 -2.00 -19.76
N VAL A 109 -12.05 -0.87 -19.36
CA VAL A 109 -12.74 0.13 -18.53
C VAL A 109 -13.97 0.69 -19.25
N ARG A 110 -13.88 1.01 -20.55
CA ARG A 110 -15.05 1.46 -21.33
C ARG A 110 -16.18 0.43 -21.42
N ARG A 111 -15.85 -0.86 -21.40
CA ARG A 111 -16.85 -1.93 -21.62
C ARG A 111 -17.39 -2.53 -20.33
N ARG A 112 -16.59 -2.54 -19.26
CA ARG A 112 -16.87 -3.27 -18.02
C ARG A 112 -16.61 -2.47 -16.75
N GLY A 113 -16.14 -1.23 -16.87
CA GLY A 113 -15.82 -0.36 -15.74
C GLY A 113 -14.44 -0.62 -15.13
N LEU A 114 -14.01 0.34 -14.30
CA LEU A 114 -12.70 0.34 -13.63
C LEU A 114 -12.54 -0.86 -12.68
N GLY A 115 -13.57 -1.16 -11.88
CA GLY A 115 -13.52 -2.25 -10.91
C GLY A 115 -13.28 -3.62 -11.54
N TYR A 116 -13.91 -3.88 -12.69
CA TYR A 116 -13.67 -5.11 -13.44
C TYR A 116 -12.25 -5.20 -13.99
N TRP A 117 -11.70 -4.09 -14.53
CA TRP A 117 -10.34 -4.07 -15.03
C TRP A 117 -9.32 -4.38 -13.92
N LEU A 118 -9.48 -3.75 -12.75
CA LEU A 118 -8.64 -4.01 -11.58
C LEU A 118 -8.72 -5.47 -11.13
N TYR A 119 -9.93 -6.03 -10.99
CA TYR A 119 -10.15 -7.44 -10.68
C TYR A 119 -9.44 -8.36 -11.70
N GLU A 120 -9.64 -8.09 -13.00
CA GLU A 120 -9.04 -8.88 -14.07
C GLU A 120 -7.51 -8.83 -14.02
N ARG A 121 -6.90 -7.67 -13.76
CA ARG A 121 -5.44 -7.54 -13.63
C ARG A 121 -4.88 -8.38 -12.50
N MET A 122 -5.49 -8.32 -11.32
CA MET A 122 -5.07 -9.10 -10.17
C MET A 122 -5.21 -10.60 -10.44
N GLU A 123 -6.33 -11.02 -11.04
CA GLU A 123 -6.54 -12.43 -11.34
C GLU A 123 -5.55 -12.94 -12.40
N GLN A 124 -5.27 -12.16 -13.43
CA GLN A 124 -4.24 -12.52 -14.40
C GLN A 124 -2.85 -12.63 -13.76
N ALA A 125 -2.48 -11.71 -12.87
CA ALA A 125 -1.21 -11.75 -12.15
C ALA A 125 -1.12 -13.02 -11.27
N ARG A 126 -2.20 -13.34 -10.55
CA ARG A 126 -2.29 -14.53 -9.70
C ARG A 126 -2.20 -15.82 -10.50
N MET A 127 -2.93 -15.93 -11.61
CA MET A 127 -2.88 -17.09 -12.51
C MET A 127 -1.51 -17.27 -13.16
N ALA A 128 -0.87 -16.16 -13.59
CA ALA A 128 0.46 -16.17 -14.18
C ALA A 128 1.52 -16.71 -13.21
N PHE A 129 1.45 -16.26 -11.96
CA PHE A 129 2.28 -16.76 -10.87
C PHE A 129 2.03 -18.26 -10.59
N ALA A 130 0.77 -18.65 -10.40
CA ALA A 130 0.41 -20.03 -10.06
C ALA A 130 0.79 -21.05 -11.15
N THR A 131 0.86 -20.63 -12.42
CA THR A 131 1.10 -21.53 -13.56
C THR A 131 2.53 -21.47 -14.13
N ASP A 132 3.43 -20.63 -13.58
CA ASP A 132 4.75 -20.33 -14.17
C ASP A 132 4.65 -19.94 -15.65
N ARG A 133 3.65 -19.11 -15.97
CA ARG A 133 3.40 -18.54 -17.29
C ARG A 133 3.25 -17.03 -17.16
N PRO A 134 4.35 -16.26 -17.24
CA PRO A 134 4.28 -14.81 -17.24
C PRO A 134 3.34 -14.30 -18.33
N VAL A 135 2.57 -13.26 -18.01
CA VAL A 135 1.77 -12.52 -18.98
C VAL A 135 2.69 -11.69 -19.87
N ASP A 136 2.26 -11.42 -21.11
CA ASP A 136 3.04 -10.62 -22.04
C ASP A 136 3.12 -9.15 -21.61
N GLU A 137 2.15 -8.69 -20.82
CA GLU A 137 2.08 -7.39 -20.17
C GLU A 137 2.86 -7.32 -18.85
N LEU A 138 3.67 -8.35 -18.51
CA LEU A 138 4.50 -8.28 -17.31
C LEU A 138 5.49 -7.11 -17.45
N PRO A 139 5.48 -6.15 -16.51
CA PRO A 139 6.38 -5.01 -16.60
C PRO A 139 7.86 -5.43 -16.62
N LEU A 140 8.67 -4.64 -17.31
CA LEU A 140 10.08 -4.87 -17.56
C LEU A 140 10.95 -4.43 -16.39
N HIS A 141 10.62 -3.28 -15.81
CA HIS A 141 11.18 -2.65 -14.62
C HIS A 141 10.71 -3.30 -13.30
N ILE A 142 10.02 -4.45 -13.36
CA ILE A 142 9.70 -5.27 -12.18
C ILE A 142 10.94 -5.77 -11.41
N ARG A 143 12.12 -5.65 -12.04
CA ARG A 143 13.43 -5.86 -11.43
C ARG A 143 14.47 -4.98 -12.11
N ALA A 144 15.53 -4.63 -11.38
CA ALA A 144 16.64 -3.90 -11.95
C ALA A 144 17.28 -4.71 -13.10
N THR A 145 17.33 -4.11 -14.29
CA THR A 145 17.77 -4.77 -15.53
C THR A 145 18.66 -3.81 -16.33
N ASP A 146 19.65 -4.32 -17.06
CA ASP A 146 20.47 -3.54 -17.99
C ASP A 146 19.87 -3.53 -19.41
N ALA A 147 20.42 -2.70 -20.30
CA ALA A 147 19.91 -2.60 -21.67
C ALA A 147 19.90 -3.95 -22.42
N LYS A 148 20.90 -4.81 -22.17
CA LYS A 148 20.97 -6.16 -22.77
C LYS A 148 19.85 -7.07 -22.25
N GLY A 149 19.58 -7.04 -20.95
CA GLY A 149 18.49 -7.76 -20.33
C GLY A 149 17.12 -7.29 -20.82
N LEU A 150 16.96 -5.98 -21.03
CA LEU A 150 15.74 -5.40 -21.59
C LEU A 150 15.49 -5.87 -23.03
N ALA A 151 16.51 -5.78 -23.90
CA ALA A 151 16.43 -6.26 -25.28
C ALA A 151 16.08 -7.76 -25.35
N LYS A 152 16.61 -8.57 -24.43
CA LYS A 152 16.27 -10.01 -24.35
C LYS A 152 14.79 -10.25 -24.02
N ARG A 153 14.16 -9.40 -23.21
CA ARG A 153 12.73 -9.52 -22.89
C ARG A 153 11.85 -9.31 -24.12
N PHE A 154 12.24 -8.41 -25.03
CA PHE A 154 11.51 -8.18 -26.28
C PHE A 154 11.81 -9.20 -27.39
N GLY A 155 13.05 -9.71 -27.48
CA GLY A 155 13.47 -10.58 -28.58
C GLY A 155 12.99 -12.04 -28.53
N GLY A 156 12.43 -12.50 -27.41
CA GLY A 156 12.02 -13.89 -27.22
C GLY A 156 10.52 -14.13 -27.36
N ARG A 157 10.11 -15.29 -27.89
CA ARG A 157 8.71 -15.77 -27.92
C ARG A 157 8.38 -16.81 -26.84
N ASP A 158 9.38 -17.21 -26.05
CA ASP A 158 9.22 -18.21 -24.99
C ASP A 158 9.29 -17.59 -23.60
N LYS A 159 8.85 -18.32 -22.58
CA LYS A 159 8.90 -17.84 -21.18
C LYS A 159 10.32 -17.61 -20.66
N ARG A 160 11.37 -18.09 -21.35
CA ARG A 160 12.77 -17.89 -20.91
C ARG A 160 13.24 -16.46 -21.13
N ARG A 161 12.51 -15.65 -21.93
CA ARG A 161 12.72 -14.20 -22.05
C ARG A 161 12.61 -13.48 -20.71
N PHE A 162 11.81 -14.01 -19.78
CA PHE A 162 11.64 -13.48 -18.43
C PHE A 162 12.69 -13.97 -17.42
N GLY A 163 13.64 -14.81 -17.85
CA GLY A 163 14.73 -15.31 -17.01
C GLY A 163 14.51 -16.73 -16.48
N THR A 164 15.23 -17.06 -15.41
CA THR A 164 15.20 -18.38 -14.76
C THR A 164 13.85 -18.67 -14.11
N LYS A 165 13.58 -19.95 -13.76
CA LYS A 165 12.34 -20.31 -13.03
C LYS A 165 12.20 -19.54 -11.70
N LYS A 166 13.32 -19.38 -10.97
CA LYS A 166 13.36 -18.61 -9.73
C LYS A 166 12.97 -17.15 -9.98
N GLN A 167 13.61 -16.51 -10.96
CA GLN A 167 13.30 -15.15 -11.35
C GLN A 167 11.84 -14.94 -11.77
N ARG A 168 11.27 -15.86 -12.56
CA ARG A 168 9.85 -15.78 -12.95
C ARG A 168 8.90 -15.94 -11.78
N CYS A 169 9.24 -16.80 -10.82
CA CYS A 169 8.47 -16.98 -9.60
C CYS A 169 8.46 -15.67 -8.78
N GLU A 170 9.65 -15.10 -8.56
CA GLU A 170 9.81 -13.85 -7.81
C GLU A 170 9.16 -12.66 -8.51
N ASP A 171 9.31 -12.54 -9.84
CA ASP A 171 8.67 -11.50 -10.64
C ASP A 171 7.14 -11.68 -10.68
N GLY A 172 6.63 -12.91 -10.77
CA GLY A 172 5.20 -13.19 -10.73
C GLY A 172 4.57 -12.83 -9.38
N PHE A 173 5.26 -13.15 -8.28
CA PHE A 173 4.83 -12.76 -6.94
C PHE A 173 4.82 -11.24 -6.78
N GLU A 174 5.88 -10.57 -7.23
CA GLU A 174 5.98 -9.12 -7.17
C GLU A 174 4.91 -8.44 -8.02
N TYR A 175 4.62 -8.98 -9.21
CA TYR A 175 3.57 -8.46 -10.08
C TYR A 175 2.18 -8.57 -9.42
N TYR A 176 1.92 -9.68 -8.74
CA TYR A 176 0.71 -9.86 -7.96
C TYR A 176 0.64 -8.91 -6.75
N ARG A 177 1.76 -8.59 -6.09
CA ARG A 177 1.80 -7.54 -5.06
C ARG A 177 1.47 -6.16 -5.64
N MET A 178 2.17 -5.74 -6.70
CA MET A 178 2.02 -4.42 -7.31
C MET A 178 0.61 -4.18 -7.86
N THR A 179 -0.01 -5.20 -8.47
CA THR A 179 -1.39 -5.09 -8.96
C THR A 179 -2.40 -4.92 -7.83
N ARG A 180 -2.18 -5.55 -6.66
CA ARG A 180 -3.00 -5.32 -5.46
C ARG A 180 -2.81 -3.91 -4.90
N SER A 181 -1.57 -3.41 -4.83
CA SER A 181 -1.30 -2.04 -4.36
C SER A 181 -1.89 -0.99 -5.30
N MET A 182 -1.73 -1.18 -6.61
CA MET A 182 -2.35 -0.32 -7.63
C MET A 182 -3.88 -0.34 -7.54
N ALA A 183 -4.50 -1.52 -7.34
CA ALA A 183 -5.94 -1.63 -7.17
C ALA A 183 -6.43 -0.94 -5.89
N SER A 184 -5.71 -1.11 -4.78
CA SER A 184 -6.00 -0.44 -3.51
C SER A 184 -5.94 1.09 -3.65
N ARG A 185 -4.86 1.62 -4.23
CA ARG A 185 -4.72 3.06 -4.50
C ARG A 185 -5.82 3.57 -5.43
N SER A 186 -6.14 2.81 -6.48
CA SER A 186 -7.20 3.16 -7.43
C SER A 186 -8.57 3.25 -6.77
N VAL A 187 -8.88 2.33 -5.85
CA VAL A 187 -10.13 2.37 -5.07
C VAL A 187 -10.21 3.62 -4.21
N ILE A 188 -9.12 4.04 -3.58
CA ILE A 188 -9.08 5.27 -2.75
C ILE A 188 -9.24 6.53 -3.61
N ARG A 189 -8.59 6.57 -4.77
CA ARG A 189 -8.62 7.74 -5.68
C ARG A 189 -9.98 7.89 -6.35
N TRP A 190 -10.44 6.82 -6.97
CA TRP A 190 -11.59 6.82 -7.87
C TRP A 190 -12.89 6.40 -7.20
N GLY A 191 -12.83 5.88 -5.96
CA GLY A 191 -14.01 5.49 -5.20
C GLY A 191 -14.64 6.65 -4.43
N ALA A 192 -15.94 6.52 -4.17
CA ALA A 192 -16.64 7.37 -3.21
C ALA A 192 -15.89 7.38 -1.85
N PRO A 193 -15.79 8.53 -1.16
CA PRO A 193 -15.05 8.61 0.09
C PRO A 193 -15.75 7.79 1.17
N GLY A 194 -14.99 7.39 2.19
CA GLY A 194 -15.54 6.75 3.39
C GLY A 194 -15.11 5.29 3.58
N MET A 195 -15.74 4.66 4.57
CA MET A 195 -15.37 3.33 5.05
C MET A 195 -15.42 2.21 3.97
N PRO A 196 -16.39 2.17 3.03
CA PRO A 196 -16.42 1.12 2.01
C PRO A 196 -15.15 1.09 1.15
N ALA A 197 -14.73 2.25 0.62
CA ALA A 197 -13.52 2.34 -0.19
C ALA A 197 -12.26 1.93 0.60
N ALA A 198 -12.13 2.43 1.84
CA ALA A 198 -11.02 2.08 2.72
C ALA A 198 -10.95 0.58 3.02
N ARG A 199 -12.12 -0.04 3.22
CA ARG A 199 -12.24 -1.46 3.50
C ARG A 199 -11.85 -2.31 2.30
N VAL A 200 -12.38 -2.01 1.13
CA VAL A 200 -11.99 -2.68 -0.12
C VAL A 200 -10.49 -2.51 -0.35
N ALA A 201 -9.96 -1.29 -0.23
CA ALA A 201 -8.54 -0.99 -0.37
C ALA A 201 -7.64 -1.77 0.61
N TYR A 202 -8.05 -1.87 1.88
CA TYR A 202 -7.36 -2.66 2.91
C TYR A 202 -7.35 -4.15 2.56
N THR A 203 -8.52 -4.70 2.21
CA THR A 203 -8.64 -6.12 1.86
C THR A 203 -7.82 -6.43 0.61
N LEU A 204 -7.80 -5.56 -0.40
CA LEU A 204 -6.96 -5.74 -1.59
C LEU A 204 -5.46 -5.86 -1.25
N LEU A 205 -4.94 -4.99 -0.38
CA LEU A 205 -3.52 -5.03 0.04
C LEU A 205 -3.19 -6.29 0.83
N THR A 206 -4.06 -6.63 1.78
CA THR A 206 -3.81 -7.71 2.73
C THR A 206 -4.13 -9.09 2.16
N ASP A 207 -5.18 -9.23 1.36
CA ASP A 207 -5.57 -10.47 0.69
C ASP A 207 -6.19 -10.17 -0.68
N GLY A 208 -5.39 -10.25 -1.74
CA GLY A 208 -5.88 -9.94 -3.09
C GLY A 208 -6.87 -10.96 -3.65
N THR A 209 -6.96 -12.17 -3.06
CA THR A 209 -7.95 -13.16 -3.51
C THR A 209 -9.32 -12.71 -3.02
N ILE A 210 -9.46 -12.53 -1.70
CA ILE A 210 -10.71 -12.06 -1.09
C ILE A 210 -11.05 -10.64 -1.56
N GLY A 211 -10.05 -9.76 -1.60
CA GLY A 211 -10.21 -8.36 -2.00
C GLY A 211 -10.64 -8.22 -3.46
N GLY A 212 -10.15 -9.09 -4.35
CA GLY A 212 -10.61 -9.13 -5.74
C GLY A 212 -12.09 -9.51 -5.84
N GLU A 213 -12.54 -10.51 -5.10
CA GLU A 213 -13.95 -10.91 -5.08
C GLU A 213 -14.85 -9.82 -4.48
N LEU A 214 -14.39 -9.14 -3.43
CA LEU A 214 -15.10 -8.01 -2.83
C LEU A 214 -15.22 -6.84 -3.82
N LEU A 215 -14.12 -6.50 -4.50
CA LEU A 215 -14.12 -5.47 -5.54
C LEU A 215 -15.12 -5.82 -6.66
N LEU A 216 -15.14 -7.08 -7.10
CA LEU A 216 -16.06 -7.56 -8.11
C LEU A 216 -17.53 -7.45 -7.66
N GLN A 217 -17.83 -7.88 -6.43
CA GLN A 217 -19.15 -7.79 -5.82
C GLN A 217 -19.65 -6.35 -5.78
N ASP A 218 -18.80 -5.43 -5.31
CA ASP A 218 -19.24 -4.06 -5.01
C ASP A 218 -19.34 -3.17 -6.26
N THR A 219 -18.52 -3.45 -7.28
CA THR A 219 -18.40 -2.60 -8.48
C THR A 219 -19.04 -3.19 -9.72
N THR A 220 -19.26 -4.51 -9.75
CA THR A 220 -19.73 -5.23 -10.94
C THR A 220 -20.81 -6.27 -10.57
N PRO A 221 -21.95 -5.84 -9.99
CA PRO A 221 -22.98 -6.77 -9.48
C PRO A 221 -23.63 -7.64 -10.57
N GLU A 222 -23.56 -7.22 -11.84
CA GLU A 222 -24.05 -8.00 -12.97
C GLU A 222 -23.01 -8.98 -13.56
N HIS A 223 -21.89 -9.19 -12.86
CA HIS A 223 -20.83 -10.07 -13.33
C HIS A 223 -21.35 -11.48 -13.60
N ARG A 224 -21.04 -12.00 -14.79
CA ARG A 224 -21.37 -13.37 -15.19
C ARG A 224 -20.15 -14.27 -15.04
N PHE A 225 -20.18 -15.13 -14.03
CA PHE A 225 -19.17 -16.16 -13.81
C PHE A 225 -19.13 -17.13 -15.01
N ARG A 226 -17.92 -17.56 -15.39
CA ARG A 226 -17.75 -18.44 -16.56
C ARG A 226 -18.24 -19.85 -16.29
N ASN A 227 -18.20 -20.28 -15.04
CA ASN A 227 -18.62 -21.60 -14.61
C ASN A 227 -19.04 -21.59 -13.13
N GLU A 228 -19.66 -22.70 -12.72
CA GLU A 228 -20.13 -22.93 -11.36
C GLU A 228 -19.01 -22.86 -10.31
N ALA A 229 -17.80 -23.31 -10.62
CA ALA A 229 -16.69 -23.30 -9.68
C ALA A 229 -16.25 -21.88 -9.34
N GLN A 230 -16.23 -20.97 -10.31
CA GLN A 230 -15.95 -19.54 -10.07
C GLN A 230 -17.04 -18.88 -9.24
N ARG A 231 -18.31 -19.17 -9.51
CA ARG A 231 -19.42 -18.63 -8.70
C ARG A 231 -19.31 -19.08 -7.24
N ARG A 232 -19.02 -20.36 -7.00
CA ARG A 232 -18.84 -20.88 -5.63
C ARG A 232 -17.64 -20.26 -4.92
N ALA A 233 -16.52 -20.09 -5.61
CA ALA A 233 -15.35 -19.43 -5.02
C ALA A 233 -15.67 -17.99 -4.59
N HIS A 234 -16.47 -17.27 -5.38
CA HIS A 234 -16.97 -15.94 -5.04
C HIS A 234 -17.91 -15.98 -3.82
N GLU A 235 -18.92 -16.86 -3.82
CA GLU A 235 -19.85 -17.04 -2.68
C GLU A 235 -19.08 -17.36 -1.38
N ASP A 236 -18.11 -18.27 -1.45
CA ASP A 236 -17.24 -18.66 -0.34
C ASP A 236 -16.42 -17.47 0.20
N ALA A 237 -15.87 -16.63 -0.70
CA ALA A 237 -15.14 -15.43 -0.31
C ALA A 237 -16.06 -14.41 0.39
N MET A 238 -17.31 -14.25 -0.08
CA MET A 238 -18.29 -13.36 0.53
C MET A 238 -18.75 -13.85 1.92
N ASP A 239 -18.85 -15.17 2.13
CA ASP A 239 -19.13 -15.74 3.46
C ASP A 239 -17.99 -15.49 4.45
N ILE A 240 -16.74 -15.61 3.99
CA ILE A 240 -15.56 -15.28 4.80
C ILE A 240 -15.55 -13.80 5.19
N LEU A 241 -15.83 -12.91 4.25
CA LEU A 241 -15.87 -11.46 4.52
C LEU A 241 -16.93 -11.08 5.54
N ARG A 242 -18.16 -11.59 5.38
CA ARG A 242 -19.25 -11.37 6.35
C ARG A 242 -18.90 -11.91 7.73
N THR A 243 -18.19 -13.04 7.78
CA THR A 243 -17.68 -13.57 9.06
C THR A 243 -16.65 -12.63 9.69
N ILE A 244 -15.67 -12.16 8.92
CA ILE A 244 -14.65 -11.22 9.42
C ILE A 244 -15.30 -9.93 9.94
N GLU A 245 -16.32 -9.41 9.26
CA GLU A 245 -17.11 -8.25 9.73
C GLU A 245 -17.76 -8.51 11.09
N GLY A 246 -18.46 -9.63 11.22
CA GLY A 246 -19.09 -10.02 12.48
C GLY A 246 -18.06 -10.16 13.62
N LEU A 247 -16.89 -10.73 13.32
CA LEU A 247 -15.80 -10.88 14.29
C LEU A 247 -15.17 -9.53 14.68
N ARG A 248 -15.04 -8.58 13.74
CA ARG A 248 -14.60 -7.20 14.04
C ARG A 248 -15.59 -6.47 14.95
N LEU A 249 -16.89 -6.59 14.67
CA LEU A 249 -17.95 -6.04 15.54
C LEU A 249 -17.89 -6.67 16.94
N GLN A 250 -17.68 -7.98 17.03
CA GLN A 250 -17.49 -8.65 18.31
C GLN A 250 -16.24 -8.13 19.03
N ALA A 251 -15.12 -7.97 18.32
CA ALA A 251 -13.88 -7.45 18.90
C ALA A 251 -14.03 -6.03 19.45
N ASP A 252 -14.78 -5.19 18.75
CA ASP A 252 -15.12 -3.85 19.22
C ASP A 252 -15.97 -3.88 20.48
N ALA A 253 -16.99 -4.74 20.54
CA ALA A 253 -17.78 -4.92 21.74
C ALA A 253 -16.94 -5.44 22.92
N GLU A 254 -16.06 -6.44 22.69
CA GLU A 254 -15.15 -6.95 23.71
C GLU A 254 -14.17 -5.88 24.22
N TYR A 255 -13.66 -5.02 23.33
CA TYR A 255 -12.79 -3.91 23.69
C TYR A 255 -13.51 -2.87 24.55
N GLU A 256 -14.72 -2.43 24.16
CA GLU A 256 -15.49 -1.45 24.93
C GLU A 256 -15.90 -2.00 26.30
N GLN A 257 -16.21 -3.31 26.39
CA GLN A 257 -16.44 -3.97 27.67
C GLN A 257 -15.18 -4.04 28.53
N ALA A 258 -14.02 -4.33 27.94
CA ALA A 258 -12.75 -4.32 28.64
C ALA A 258 -12.40 -2.92 29.16
N LEU A 259 -12.67 -1.87 28.38
CA LEU A 259 -12.52 -0.47 28.79
C LEU A 259 -13.41 -0.17 30.00
N ALA A 260 -14.69 -0.54 29.94
CA ALA A 260 -15.64 -0.29 31.02
C ALA A 260 -15.27 -1.01 32.33
N ARG A 261 -14.62 -2.17 32.25
CA ARG A 261 -14.12 -2.92 33.42
C ARG A 261 -12.76 -2.46 33.93
N GLY A 262 -12.04 -1.62 33.17
CA GLY A 262 -10.65 -1.25 33.49
C GLY A 262 -9.63 -2.35 33.17
N ASP A 263 -9.98 -3.31 32.31
CA ASP A 263 -9.10 -4.43 31.94
C ASP A 263 -8.05 -4.05 30.86
N VAL A 264 -8.22 -2.86 30.25
CA VAL A 264 -7.30 -2.36 29.21
C VAL A 264 -6.05 -1.79 29.88
N ASN A 265 -5.12 -2.68 30.20
CA ASN A 265 -3.82 -2.38 30.79
C ASN A 265 -2.78 -2.07 29.71
N VAL A 266 -3.03 -1.02 28.95
CA VAL A 266 -2.11 -0.51 27.94
C VAL A 266 -1.37 0.69 28.52
N ALA A 267 -0.08 0.52 28.80
CA ALA A 267 0.78 1.65 29.14
C ALA A 267 1.02 2.49 27.88
N MET A 268 0.41 3.69 27.84
CA MET A 268 0.82 4.76 26.94
C MET A 268 1.97 5.49 27.61
N PRO A 269 3.09 5.76 26.91
CA PRO A 269 4.13 6.61 27.49
C PRO A 269 3.56 7.99 27.77
N ASN A 270 4.07 8.62 28.82
CA ASN A 270 3.72 10.01 29.10
C ASN A 270 4.39 10.90 28.05
N ARG A 271 3.66 11.23 26.98
CA ARG A 271 4.15 12.04 25.86
C ARG A 271 4.19 13.54 26.17
N THR A 272 4.26 13.91 27.45
CA THR A 272 4.30 15.29 27.95
C THR A 272 5.71 15.68 28.41
N SER A 273 6.75 15.09 27.82
CA SER A 273 8.14 15.36 28.19
C SER A 273 8.42 16.87 28.14
N ASP A 274 8.92 17.46 29.24
CA ASP A 274 9.45 18.83 29.30
C ASP A 274 10.80 18.96 28.57
N ASP A 275 11.36 17.84 28.10
CA ASP A 275 12.61 17.79 27.34
C ASP A 275 12.35 18.24 25.90
N GLU A 276 12.78 19.46 25.57
CA GLU A 276 12.56 20.14 24.27
C GLU A 276 13.16 19.37 23.07
N ASP A 277 14.08 18.43 23.32
CA ASP A 277 14.84 17.70 22.29
C ASP A 277 14.17 16.40 21.81
N ILE A 278 13.03 15.96 22.38
CA ILE A 278 12.40 14.67 22.04
C ILE A 278 11.03 14.87 21.40
N ILE A 279 10.90 14.48 20.12
CA ILE A 279 9.61 14.42 19.42
C ILE A 279 8.79 13.26 20.00
N CYS A 280 7.70 13.59 20.70
CA CYS A 280 6.90 12.61 21.44
C CYS A 280 5.47 12.45 20.90
N THR A 281 5.06 13.20 19.89
CA THR A 281 3.68 13.20 19.38
C THR A 281 3.63 13.19 17.85
N SER A 282 2.54 12.66 17.30
CA SER A 282 2.32 12.68 15.85
C SER A 282 2.31 14.11 15.31
N TYR A 283 1.71 15.05 16.04
CA TYR A 283 1.69 16.46 15.69
C TYR A 283 3.10 17.07 15.57
N GLN A 284 3.94 16.91 16.60
CA GLN A 284 5.32 17.42 16.58
C GLN A 284 6.13 16.82 15.42
N TYR A 285 5.97 15.52 15.17
CA TYR A 285 6.67 14.84 14.09
C TYR A 285 6.26 15.39 12.72
N PHE A 286 4.96 15.53 12.44
CA PHE A 286 4.48 16.12 11.19
C PHE A 286 4.86 17.59 11.05
N ALA A 287 4.73 18.38 12.12
CA ALA A 287 5.07 19.80 12.13
C ALA A 287 6.56 20.00 11.83
N TYR A 288 7.45 19.20 12.46
CA TYR A 288 8.88 19.20 12.20
C TYR A 288 9.21 18.89 10.73
N HIS A 289 8.64 17.80 10.19
CA HIS A 289 8.83 17.41 8.79
C HIS A 289 8.39 18.50 7.80
N VAL A 290 7.20 19.07 8.00
CA VAL A 290 6.68 20.16 7.16
C VAL A 290 7.52 21.43 7.31
N GLY A 291 7.95 21.74 8.53
CA GLY A 291 8.74 22.92 8.85
C GLY A 291 10.11 22.95 8.21
N ILE A 292 10.86 21.85 8.33
CA ILE A 292 12.17 21.70 7.68
C ILE A 292 12.02 21.86 6.17
N ALA A 293 11.00 21.25 5.56
CA ALA A 293 10.78 21.37 4.13
C ALA A 293 10.51 22.83 3.69
N GLN A 294 9.77 23.60 4.50
CA GLN A 294 9.54 25.02 4.24
C GLN A 294 10.82 25.85 4.38
N ALA A 295 11.63 25.60 5.42
CA ALA A 295 12.90 26.28 5.63
C ALA A 295 13.90 26.00 4.49
N LEU A 296 14.00 24.74 4.05
CA LEU A 296 14.82 24.35 2.90
C LEU A 296 14.33 25.01 1.59
N ALA A 297 13.02 25.13 1.38
CA ALA A 297 12.47 25.81 0.21
C ALA A 297 12.84 27.30 0.18
N ARG A 298 12.73 28.00 1.32
CA ARG A 298 13.15 29.40 1.48
C ARG A 298 14.65 29.58 1.23
N ALA A 299 15.48 28.71 1.80
CA ALA A 299 16.92 28.73 1.57
C ALA A 299 17.29 28.56 0.08
N ARG A 300 16.59 27.66 -0.64
CA ARG A 300 16.75 27.50 -2.10
C ARG A 300 16.30 28.73 -2.89
N ALA A 301 15.34 29.49 -2.38
CA ALA A 301 14.90 30.76 -2.96
C ALA A 301 15.86 31.94 -2.65
N GLY A 302 16.96 31.69 -1.91
CA GLY A 302 17.94 32.71 -1.52
C GLY A 302 17.51 33.56 -0.32
N GLU A 303 16.45 33.16 0.39
CA GLU A 303 16.06 33.78 1.65
C GLU A 303 16.99 33.31 2.78
N ALA A 304 17.32 34.22 3.70
CA ALA A 304 18.16 33.89 4.84
C ALA A 304 17.43 32.93 5.79
N TRP A 305 18.13 31.88 6.19
CA TRP A 305 17.71 30.98 7.26
C TRP A 305 17.47 31.76 8.55
N ARG A 306 16.32 31.58 9.19
CA ARG A 306 16.02 32.17 10.50
C ARG A 306 15.96 31.07 11.55
N GLU A 307 16.55 31.28 12.72
CA GLU A 307 16.40 30.35 13.85
C GLU A 307 14.93 30.16 14.23
N GLU A 308 14.11 31.21 14.08
CA GLU A 308 12.65 31.19 14.22
C GLU A 308 11.94 30.15 13.32
N ASP A 309 12.56 29.73 12.20
CA ASP A 309 12.00 28.75 11.27
C ASP A 309 12.00 27.32 11.84
N ILE A 310 12.82 27.01 12.86
CA ILE A 310 12.78 25.71 13.57
C ILE A 310 12.21 25.87 14.98
N GLU A 311 12.42 27.01 15.62
CA GLU A 311 11.97 27.26 17.00
C GLU A 311 10.47 27.06 17.19
N ARG A 312 9.62 27.48 16.25
CA ARG A 312 8.16 27.26 16.37
C ARG A 312 7.80 25.77 16.41
N TYR A 313 8.60 24.91 15.78
CA TYR A 313 8.38 23.46 15.74
C TYR A 313 8.93 22.76 16.99
N VAL A 314 10.07 23.20 17.51
CA VAL A 314 10.66 22.72 18.77
C VAL A 314 9.83 23.19 19.98
N GLN A 315 9.27 24.39 19.92
CA GLN A 315 8.40 24.96 20.97
C GLN A 315 6.94 24.48 20.89
N ALA A 316 6.60 23.64 19.91
CA ALA A 316 5.28 23.04 19.83
C ALA A 316 5.08 22.12 21.05
N LYS A 317 4.26 22.57 22.01
CA LYS A 317 3.94 21.78 23.20
C LYS A 317 3.39 20.41 22.79
N PRO A 318 3.80 19.31 23.45
CA PRO A 318 3.27 18.00 23.16
C PRO A 318 1.76 17.96 23.41
N CYS A 319 0.98 17.79 22.34
CA CYS A 319 -0.48 17.74 22.40
C CYS A 319 -0.97 16.50 21.65
N VAL A 320 -1.70 15.62 22.34
CA VAL A 320 -2.26 14.39 21.77
C VAL A 320 -3.77 14.53 21.69
N SER A 321 -4.37 14.44 20.49
CA SER A 321 -5.82 14.54 20.33
C SER A 321 -6.54 13.35 20.95
N ALA A 322 -7.79 13.53 21.38
CA ALA A 322 -8.62 12.44 21.90
C ALA A 322 -8.80 11.28 20.88
N LEU A 323 -8.75 11.59 19.59
CA LEU A 323 -8.80 10.58 18.54
C LEU A 323 -7.53 9.74 18.54
N GLU A 324 -6.35 10.38 18.52
CA GLU A 324 -5.04 9.70 18.55
C GLU A 324 -4.94 8.78 19.76
N GLN A 325 -5.31 9.26 20.96
CA GLN A 325 -5.32 8.44 22.18
C GLN A 325 -6.18 7.19 22.06
N ARG A 326 -7.36 7.29 21.43
CA ARG A 326 -8.28 6.16 21.28
C ARG A 326 -7.73 5.12 20.29
N ILE A 327 -7.20 5.58 19.16
CA ILE A 327 -6.60 4.71 18.13
C ILE A 327 -5.40 3.97 18.73
N ASP A 328 -4.51 4.69 19.41
CA ASP A 328 -3.30 4.14 20.02
C ASP A 328 -3.62 3.06 21.07
N ARG A 329 -4.56 3.36 21.98
CA ARG A 329 -5.00 2.40 23.00
C ARG A 329 -5.59 1.14 22.38
N ARG A 330 -6.39 1.29 21.30
CA ARG A 330 -6.96 0.12 20.61
C ARG A 330 -5.89 -0.69 19.91
N PHE A 331 -4.94 -0.05 19.24
CA PHE A 331 -3.84 -0.72 18.56
C PHE A 331 -3.04 -1.62 19.51
N LEU A 332 -2.61 -1.10 20.65
CA LEU A 332 -1.83 -1.89 21.63
C LEU A 332 -2.66 -2.97 22.31
N TYR A 333 -3.95 -2.72 22.54
CA TYR A 333 -4.84 -3.75 23.06
C TYR A 333 -4.91 -4.94 22.10
N ASP A 334 -5.12 -4.69 20.81
CA ASP A 334 -5.17 -5.74 19.80
C ASP A 334 -3.82 -6.47 19.67
N ALA A 335 -2.70 -5.74 19.73
CA ALA A 335 -1.36 -6.34 19.69
C ALA A 335 -1.11 -7.28 20.88
N GLN A 336 -1.49 -6.86 22.10
CA GLN A 336 -1.39 -7.71 23.29
C GLN A 336 -2.28 -8.95 23.19
N ARG A 337 -3.50 -8.80 22.67
CA ARG A 337 -4.44 -9.91 22.49
C ARG A 337 -3.98 -10.89 21.42
N LEU A 338 -3.49 -10.39 20.29
CA LEU A 338 -2.89 -11.19 19.23
C LEU A 338 -1.71 -12.00 19.76
N ARG A 339 -0.80 -11.38 20.52
CA ARG A 339 0.35 -12.08 21.12
C ARG A 339 -0.09 -13.25 22.01
N ARG A 340 -1.07 -13.02 22.91
CA ARG A 340 -1.61 -14.08 23.76
C ARG A 340 -2.26 -15.20 22.96
N ALA A 341 -3.04 -14.86 21.94
CA ALA A 341 -3.68 -15.84 21.06
C ALA A 341 -2.64 -16.71 20.33
N VAL A 342 -1.56 -16.10 19.84
CA VAL A 342 -0.45 -16.80 19.18
C VAL A 342 0.25 -17.76 20.16
N GLU A 343 0.52 -17.31 21.39
CA GLU A 343 1.13 -18.13 22.45
C GLU A 343 0.23 -19.33 22.83
N GLU A 344 -1.08 -19.12 22.94
CA GLU A 344 -2.05 -20.17 23.26
C GLU A 344 -2.24 -21.20 22.13
N LEU A 345 -2.11 -20.78 20.87
CA LEU A 345 -2.31 -21.63 19.69
C LEU A 345 -1.03 -22.32 19.20
N TRP A 346 0.12 -22.01 19.79
CA TRP A 346 1.42 -22.51 19.33
C TRP A 346 1.46 -24.05 19.23
N GLU A 347 0.98 -24.74 20.27
CA GLU A 347 0.96 -26.20 20.31
C GLU A 347 -0.12 -26.82 19.41
N ASP A 348 -1.16 -26.06 19.05
CA ASP A 348 -2.33 -26.55 18.32
C ASP A 348 -2.08 -26.70 16.81
N ARG A 349 -0.98 -26.14 16.27
CA ARG A 349 -0.59 -26.18 14.84
C ARG A 349 -1.76 -25.87 13.91
N PRO A 350 -2.35 -24.67 14.00
CA PRO A 350 -3.54 -24.34 13.24
C PRO A 350 -3.26 -24.36 11.74
N ALA A 351 -4.29 -24.71 10.96
CA ALA A 351 -4.21 -24.63 9.50
C ALA A 351 -4.12 -23.16 9.04
N LEU A 352 -3.40 -22.94 7.94
CA LEU A 352 -3.40 -21.65 7.26
C LEU A 352 -4.79 -21.31 6.71
N VAL A 353 -5.10 -20.02 6.62
CA VAL A 353 -6.38 -19.54 6.09
C VAL A 353 -6.60 -20.00 4.65
N GLU A 354 -5.53 -20.11 3.85
CA GLU A 354 -5.57 -20.64 2.49
C GLU A 354 -6.16 -22.07 2.42
N ALA A 355 -5.95 -22.89 3.46
CA ALA A 355 -6.51 -24.24 3.53
C ALA A 355 -8.03 -24.23 3.79
N LEU A 356 -8.56 -23.17 4.41
CA LEU A 356 -10.00 -23.02 4.67
C LEU A 356 -10.80 -22.79 3.38
N PHE A 357 -10.16 -22.26 2.33
CA PHE A 357 -10.78 -22.15 1.00
C PHE A 357 -10.95 -23.49 0.29
N ALA A 358 -10.21 -24.52 0.71
CA ALA A 358 -10.27 -25.84 0.07
C ALA A 358 -11.38 -26.73 0.64
N SER A 359 -11.97 -26.39 1.80
CA SER A 359 -12.96 -27.21 2.48
C SER A 359 -14.05 -26.37 3.15
N ALA A 360 -15.28 -26.49 2.65
CA ALA A 360 -16.45 -25.84 3.24
C ALA A 360 -16.67 -26.24 4.70
N GLN A 361 -16.44 -27.52 5.04
CA GLN A 361 -16.55 -28.02 6.41
C GLN A 361 -15.50 -27.36 7.33
N ALA A 362 -14.24 -27.30 6.91
CA ALA A 362 -13.18 -26.69 7.71
C ALA A 362 -13.46 -25.20 7.95
N ARG A 363 -13.97 -24.51 6.93
CA ARG A 363 -14.40 -23.12 7.03
C ARG A 363 -15.55 -22.95 8.04
N GLU A 364 -16.57 -23.80 7.98
CA GLU A 364 -17.71 -23.75 8.90
C GLU A 364 -17.30 -24.04 10.36
N GLU A 365 -16.36 -24.97 10.56
CA GLU A 365 -15.76 -25.26 11.87
C GLU A 365 -14.96 -24.06 12.38
N GLU A 366 -14.16 -23.41 11.52
CA GLU A 366 -13.40 -22.21 11.87
C GLU A 366 -14.31 -21.04 12.27
N MET A 367 -15.38 -20.80 11.50
CA MET A 367 -16.36 -19.72 11.74
C MET A 367 -17.05 -19.82 13.11
N ARG A 368 -17.07 -21.00 13.74
CA ARG A 368 -17.65 -21.22 15.07
C ARG A 368 -16.68 -21.00 16.23
N LYS A 369 -15.38 -20.85 15.95
CA LYS A 369 -14.37 -20.69 17.01
C LYS A 369 -14.52 -19.34 17.72
N PRO A 370 -14.17 -19.27 19.01
CA PRO A 370 -14.08 -18.00 19.73
C PRO A 370 -13.16 -17.00 19.02
N LEU A 371 -13.43 -15.71 19.17
CA LEU A 371 -12.73 -14.60 18.49
C LEU A 371 -11.21 -14.78 18.43
N TRP A 372 -10.57 -14.90 19.60
CA TRP A 372 -9.10 -15.03 19.72
C TRP A 372 -8.55 -16.44 19.47
N ARG A 373 -9.38 -17.37 19.01
CA ARG A 373 -8.98 -18.70 18.50
C ARG A 373 -9.38 -18.91 17.04
N ASN A 374 -9.96 -17.90 16.40
CA ASN A 374 -10.45 -17.94 15.03
C ASN A 374 -9.37 -17.41 14.07
N MET A 375 -8.85 -18.27 13.22
CA MET A 375 -7.76 -17.98 12.28
C MET A 375 -8.14 -16.95 11.22
N LEU A 376 -9.42 -16.81 10.85
CA LEU A 376 -9.87 -15.74 9.94
C LEU A 376 -9.69 -14.38 10.61
N TYR A 377 -10.10 -14.26 11.87
CA TYR A 377 -9.93 -13.02 12.63
C TYR A 377 -8.47 -12.76 13.02
N LEU A 378 -7.71 -13.80 13.42
CA LEU A 378 -6.29 -13.63 13.75
C LEU A 378 -5.48 -13.17 12.53
N ASN A 379 -5.76 -13.73 11.35
CA ASN A 379 -5.15 -13.29 10.11
C ASN A 379 -5.52 -11.82 9.78
N ASP A 380 -6.79 -11.44 9.98
CA ASP A 380 -7.24 -10.08 9.76
C ASP A 380 -6.62 -9.06 10.73
N VAL A 381 -6.68 -9.33 12.05
CA VAL A 381 -6.11 -8.42 13.06
C VAL A 381 -4.59 -8.32 12.93
N ALA A 382 -3.89 -9.41 12.62
CA ALA A 382 -2.47 -9.36 12.33
C ALA A 382 -2.17 -8.53 11.06
N GLY A 383 -2.99 -8.61 10.01
CA GLY A 383 -2.91 -7.74 8.84
C GLY A 383 -3.07 -6.25 9.19
N SER A 384 -3.99 -5.93 10.10
CA SER A 384 -4.24 -4.55 10.55
C SER A 384 -3.17 -3.96 11.46
N LEU A 385 -2.25 -4.80 11.98
CA LEU A 385 -1.17 -4.41 12.89
C LEU A 385 0.21 -4.44 12.21
N LEU A 386 0.41 -5.37 11.27
CA LEU A 386 1.71 -5.69 10.68
C LEU A 386 1.76 -5.50 9.16
N GLY A 387 0.61 -5.33 8.50
CA GLY A 387 0.50 -5.42 7.05
C GLY A 387 0.69 -6.85 6.51
N ALA A 388 0.59 -7.01 5.19
CA ALA A 388 0.49 -8.33 4.55
C ALA A 388 1.74 -9.21 4.72
N MET A 389 2.93 -8.64 4.51
CA MET A 389 4.20 -9.39 4.52
C MET A 389 4.49 -9.98 5.89
N MET A 390 4.47 -9.15 6.93
CA MET A 390 4.82 -9.54 8.30
C MET A 390 3.73 -10.38 8.94
N ARG A 391 2.45 -10.15 8.60
CA ARG A 391 1.36 -11.08 8.92
C ARG A 391 1.61 -12.46 8.33
N ASN A 392 1.95 -12.56 7.04
CA ASN A 392 2.20 -13.87 6.41
C ASN A 392 3.34 -14.63 7.08
N GLN A 393 4.38 -13.93 7.55
CA GLN A 393 5.47 -14.52 8.32
C GLN A 393 4.95 -15.04 9.68
N LEU A 394 4.15 -14.26 10.40
CA LEU A 394 3.58 -14.66 11.69
C LEU A 394 2.66 -15.89 11.55
N MET A 395 1.71 -15.83 10.62
CA MET A 395 0.74 -16.91 10.39
C MET A 395 1.42 -18.16 9.82
N GLY A 396 2.40 -17.98 8.92
CA GLY A 396 3.24 -19.04 8.41
C GLY A 396 4.00 -19.76 9.52
N ALA A 397 4.63 -19.01 10.44
CA ALA A 397 5.37 -19.57 11.56
C ALA A 397 4.49 -20.44 12.47
N LEU A 398 3.26 -19.99 12.77
CA LEU A 398 2.27 -20.75 13.52
C LEU A 398 1.91 -22.07 12.83
N ALA A 399 1.62 -22.03 11.53
CA ALA A 399 1.20 -23.20 10.78
C ALA A 399 2.34 -24.21 10.55
N THR A 400 3.58 -23.75 10.37
CA THR A 400 4.75 -24.61 10.18
C THR A 400 5.47 -24.95 11.47
N HIS A 401 5.03 -24.38 12.60
CA HIS A 401 5.67 -24.51 13.91
C HIS A 401 7.16 -24.12 13.87
N ASP A 402 7.47 -23.03 13.15
CA ASP A 402 8.81 -22.46 13.01
C ASP A 402 9.09 -21.44 14.12
N GLU A 403 9.86 -21.86 15.13
CA GLU A 403 10.13 -21.04 16.32
C GLU A 403 10.97 -19.79 16.01
N GLU A 404 11.90 -19.88 15.05
CA GLU A 404 12.77 -18.77 14.69
C GLU A 404 12.00 -17.69 13.92
N LEU A 405 11.15 -18.11 12.98
CA LEU A 405 10.28 -17.21 12.24
C LEU A 405 9.24 -16.58 13.16
N LEU A 406 8.69 -17.34 14.12
CA LEU A 406 7.75 -16.80 15.10
C LEU A 406 8.41 -15.70 15.96
N ARG A 407 9.61 -15.98 16.50
CA ARG A 407 10.35 -15.01 17.31
C ARG A 407 10.66 -13.73 16.52
N THR A 408 11.02 -13.87 15.24
CA THR A 408 11.27 -12.73 14.36
C THR A 408 10.01 -11.91 14.09
N SER A 409 8.87 -12.59 13.90
CA SER A 409 7.57 -11.95 13.68
C SER A 409 7.10 -11.19 14.93
N LEU A 410 7.28 -11.76 16.12
CA LEU A 410 6.96 -11.08 17.39
C LEU A 410 7.88 -9.90 17.68
N ARG A 411 9.18 -9.97 17.36
CA ARG A 411 10.08 -8.80 17.44
C ARG A 411 9.63 -7.67 16.52
N SER A 412 9.11 -8.04 15.35
CA SER A 412 8.59 -7.06 14.39
C SER A 412 7.32 -6.39 14.92
N LEU A 413 6.42 -7.15 15.56
CA LEU A 413 5.26 -6.59 16.27
C LEU A 413 5.69 -5.66 17.41
N ASP A 414 6.68 -6.07 18.21
CA ASP A 414 7.21 -5.28 19.32
C ASP A 414 7.84 -3.96 18.84
N SER A 415 8.54 -3.98 17.69
CA SER A 415 9.09 -2.78 17.04
C SER A 415 8.01 -1.81 16.57
N ILE A 416 6.94 -2.30 15.91
CA ILE A 416 5.80 -1.45 15.54
C ILE A 416 5.10 -0.89 16.78
N CYS A 417 4.95 -1.69 17.84
CA CYS A 417 4.39 -1.22 19.10
C CYS A 417 5.28 -0.16 19.78
N ALA A 418 6.61 -0.25 19.63
CA ALA A 418 7.54 0.76 20.14
C ALA A 418 7.40 2.08 19.36
N MET A 419 7.48 2.04 18.02
CA MET A 419 7.22 3.23 17.17
C MET A 419 5.89 3.89 17.51
N MET A 420 4.82 3.09 17.66
CA MET A 420 3.53 3.62 18.04
C MET A 420 3.60 4.30 19.41
N ARG A 421 4.19 3.67 20.43
CA ARG A 421 4.33 4.30 21.75
C ARG A 421 5.09 5.63 21.65
N ASP A 422 6.15 5.69 20.87
CA ASP A 422 7.03 6.87 20.79
C ASP A 422 6.37 8.06 20.09
N ILE A 423 5.70 7.85 18.96
CA ILE A 423 5.19 8.95 18.11
C ILE A 423 3.69 8.90 17.79
N GLY A 424 2.97 7.87 18.21
CA GLY A 424 1.53 7.69 17.94
C GLY A 424 1.22 6.97 16.64
N THR A 425 0.02 6.38 16.56
CA THR A 425 -0.43 5.57 15.40
C THR A 425 -0.55 6.40 14.13
N LEU A 426 -0.81 7.71 14.23
CA LEU A 426 -0.98 8.57 13.07
C LEU A 426 0.35 8.79 12.33
N ALA A 427 1.44 9.01 13.06
CA ALA A 427 2.78 9.22 12.50
C ALA A 427 3.56 7.91 12.27
N MET A 428 3.19 6.81 12.94
CA MET A 428 3.87 5.51 12.80
C MET A 428 4.08 5.05 11.34
N PRO A 429 3.10 5.13 10.41
CA PRO A 429 3.31 4.74 9.02
C PRO A 429 4.48 5.47 8.35
N MET A 430 4.69 6.74 8.69
CA MET A 430 5.81 7.53 8.17
C MET A 430 7.13 7.06 8.75
N LEU A 431 7.23 6.92 10.08
CA LEU A 431 8.46 6.43 10.71
C LEU A 431 8.84 5.02 10.21
N LEU A 432 7.84 4.16 10.01
CA LEU A 432 8.06 2.83 9.43
C LEU A 432 8.66 2.90 8.02
N ILE A 433 8.25 3.87 7.19
CA ILE A 433 8.82 4.09 5.86
C ILE A 433 10.21 4.73 5.96
N ASP A 434 10.39 5.74 6.80
CA ASP A 434 11.63 6.51 6.96
C ASP A 434 12.76 5.63 7.53
N GLU A 435 12.49 4.79 8.54
CA GLU A 435 13.47 3.82 9.08
C GLU A 435 13.95 2.80 8.03
N HIS A 436 13.19 2.64 6.95
CA HIS A 436 13.48 1.72 5.87
C HIS A 436 13.71 2.44 4.54
N GLU A 437 13.93 3.76 4.57
CA GLU A 437 14.20 4.55 3.37
C GLU A 437 15.40 3.97 2.62
N ILE A 438 15.32 4.04 1.29
CA ILE A 438 16.36 3.49 0.43
C ILE A 438 17.56 4.42 0.48
N ASP A 439 18.68 3.91 0.99
CA ASP A 439 19.99 4.50 0.76
C ASP A 439 20.34 4.38 -0.74
N TYR A 440 20.18 5.49 -1.45
CA TYR A 440 20.39 5.56 -2.90
C TYR A 440 21.87 5.42 -3.30
N GLU A 441 22.82 5.81 -2.44
CA GLU A 441 24.25 5.60 -2.71
C GLU A 441 24.55 4.10 -2.67
N ARG A 442 24.10 3.43 -1.61
CA ARG A 442 24.22 1.97 -1.50
C ARG A 442 23.45 1.25 -2.60
N LEU A 443 22.29 1.74 -3.00
CA LEU A 443 21.51 1.18 -4.11
C LEU A 443 22.30 1.25 -5.42
N HIS A 444 22.97 2.37 -5.70
CA HIS A 444 23.75 2.57 -6.91
C HIS A 444 24.90 1.57 -7.02
N ASP A 445 25.61 1.33 -5.92
CA ASP A 445 26.76 0.43 -5.84
C ASP A 445 26.39 -1.07 -5.77
N ALA A 446 25.14 -1.38 -5.43
CA ALA A 446 24.66 -2.75 -5.29
C ALA A 446 24.53 -3.48 -6.64
N SER A 447 24.64 -4.82 -6.60
CA SER A 447 24.34 -5.64 -7.77
C SER A 447 22.86 -5.51 -8.18
N ARG A 448 22.52 -5.80 -9.45
CA ARG A 448 21.12 -5.75 -9.93
C ARG A 448 20.17 -6.63 -9.12
N GLN A 449 20.65 -7.76 -8.62
CA GLN A 449 19.86 -8.63 -7.76
C GLN A 449 19.59 -7.97 -6.40
N GLU A 450 20.60 -7.38 -5.79
CA GLU A 450 20.46 -6.66 -4.51
C GLU A 450 19.59 -5.41 -4.67
N GLN A 451 19.77 -4.62 -5.73
CA GLN A 451 18.88 -3.49 -6.06
C GLN A 451 17.41 -3.92 -6.11
N THR A 452 17.13 -5.02 -6.80
CA THR A 452 15.78 -5.58 -6.89
C THR A 452 15.23 -5.96 -5.51
N GLN A 453 16.04 -6.60 -4.66
CA GLN A 453 15.62 -7.01 -3.32
C GLN A 453 15.37 -5.81 -2.41
N MET A 454 16.23 -4.79 -2.46
CA MET A 454 16.07 -3.55 -1.70
C MET A 454 14.76 -2.84 -2.08
N LEU A 455 14.51 -2.64 -3.38
CA LEU A 455 13.29 -2.00 -3.88
C LEU A 455 12.02 -2.77 -3.49
N ARG A 456 12.00 -4.11 -3.67
CA ARG A 456 10.85 -4.94 -3.31
C ARG A 456 10.55 -4.91 -1.81
N ARG A 457 11.59 -4.94 -0.99
CA ARG A 457 11.46 -4.84 0.47
C ARG A 457 10.85 -3.49 0.86
N TYR A 458 11.38 -2.41 0.30
CA TYR A 458 10.86 -1.06 0.56
C TYR A 458 9.38 -0.94 0.18
N CYS A 459 8.99 -1.40 -1.02
CA CYS A 459 7.60 -1.39 -1.44
C CYS A 459 6.70 -2.24 -0.52
N SER A 460 7.18 -3.39 -0.03
CA SER A 460 6.42 -4.25 0.89
C SER A 460 6.20 -3.59 2.26
N ILE A 461 7.16 -2.78 2.71
CA ILE A 461 7.06 -2.01 3.96
C ILE A 461 6.09 -0.85 3.78
N ARG A 462 6.13 -0.17 2.63
CA ARG A 462 5.15 0.87 2.28
C ARG A 462 3.73 0.31 2.22
N ASP A 463 3.53 -0.85 1.57
CA ASP A 463 2.22 -1.53 1.56
C ASP A 463 1.73 -1.84 2.99
N ALA A 464 2.65 -2.24 3.88
CA ALA A 464 2.31 -2.50 5.27
C ALA A 464 1.89 -1.22 6.02
N ALA A 465 2.64 -0.13 5.84
CA ALA A 465 2.31 1.17 6.40
C ALA A 465 0.91 1.65 5.95
N VAL A 466 0.61 1.53 4.65
CA VAL A 466 -0.71 1.87 4.10
C VAL A 466 -1.80 0.94 4.61
N ALA A 467 -1.55 -0.37 4.70
CA ALA A 467 -2.54 -1.31 5.22
C ALA A 467 -2.89 -1.00 6.68
N ILE A 468 -1.91 -0.67 7.52
CA ILE A 468 -2.15 -0.28 8.91
C ILE A 468 -2.95 1.04 8.95
N TRP A 469 -2.57 2.04 8.15
CA TRP A 469 -3.30 3.30 8.05
C TRP A 469 -4.77 3.08 7.65
N LEU A 470 -5.03 2.35 6.57
CA LEU A 470 -6.38 2.03 6.10
C LEU A 470 -7.21 1.31 7.16
N ALA A 471 -6.60 0.38 7.91
CA ALA A 471 -7.30 -0.42 8.91
C ALA A 471 -7.61 0.33 10.21
N ARG A 472 -6.80 1.33 10.58
CA ARG A 472 -6.82 1.95 11.91
C ARG A 472 -7.44 3.34 11.92
N MET A 473 -7.52 4.00 10.76
CA MET A 473 -8.09 5.34 10.67
C MET A 473 -9.63 5.34 10.71
N PRO A 474 -10.25 6.34 11.36
CA PRO A 474 -11.69 6.48 11.37
C PRO A 474 -12.19 7.10 10.05
N TRP A 475 -12.53 6.25 9.09
CA TRP A 475 -13.07 6.66 7.79
C TRP A 475 -14.50 7.18 7.87
N LYS A 476 -14.66 8.37 8.43
CA LYS A 476 -15.79 9.26 8.12
C LYS A 476 -15.45 10.03 6.86
N ASP A 477 -16.46 10.53 6.14
CA ASP A 477 -16.32 11.31 4.89
C ASP A 477 -15.41 12.55 5.02
N ASP A 478 -14.11 12.32 5.14
CA ASP A 478 -13.07 13.30 5.35
C ASP A 478 -12.10 13.23 4.15
N PRO A 479 -12.15 14.23 3.25
CA PRO A 479 -11.26 14.32 2.10
C PRO A 479 -9.78 14.24 2.48
N THR A 480 -9.42 14.70 3.69
CA THR A 480 -8.04 14.70 4.19
C THR A 480 -7.47 13.30 4.34
N LEU A 481 -8.27 12.33 4.79
CA LEU A 481 -7.81 10.93 4.96
C LEU A 481 -7.57 10.24 3.62
N ARG A 482 -8.41 10.55 2.62
CA ARG A 482 -8.22 10.09 1.24
C ARG A 482 -6.91 10.64 0.69
N GLU A 483 -6.73 11.95 0.72
CA GLU A 483 -5.52 12.62 0.21
C GLU A 483 -4.27 12.06 0.89
N ALA A 484 -4.25 12.02 2.23
CA ALA A 484 -3.15 11.44 2.98
C ALA A 484 -2.85 10.00 2.55
N THR A 485 -3.86 9.17 2.30
CA THR A 485 -3.64 7.79 1.87
C THR A 485 -3.02 7.71 0.47
N LEU A 486 -3.45 8.57 -0.46
CA LEU A 486 -2.85 8.66 -1.79
C LEU A 486 -1.38 9.08 -1.71
N GLU A 487 -1.06 10.04 -0.86
CA GLU A 487 0.32 10.49 -0.63
C GLU A 487 1.18 9.42 0.06
N LEU A 488 0.60 8.59 0.93
CA LEU A 488 1.31 7.50 1.59
C LEU A 488 1.69 6.37 0.63
N PHE A 489 0.94 6.18 -0.46
CA PHE A 489 1.37 5.34 -1.58
C PHE A 489 2.52 5.98 -2.41
N GLY A 490 2.58 7.31 -2.39
CA GLY A 490 3.50 8.12 -3.16
C GLY A 490 4.97 7.98 -2.74
N PRO A 491 5.90 8.56 -3.49
CA PRO A 491 7.33 8.41 -3.26
C PRO A 491 7.83 9.11 -2.00
N SER A 492 7.10 10.09 -1.47
CA SER A 492 7.56 10.98 -0.39
C SER A 492 6.61 10.98 0.81
N THR A 493 7.17 10.80 2.01
CA THR A 493 6.46 10.91 3.28
C THR A 493 6.13 12.37 3.67
N LEU A 494 6.78 13.35 3.05
CA LEU A 494 6.49 14.78 3.25
C LEU A 494 5.10 15.17 2.75
N ALA A 495 4.68 14.65 1.61
CA ALA A 495 3.36 14.95 1.06
C ALA A 495 2.25 14.40 1.97
N PHE A 496 2.45 13.21 2.52
CA PHE A 496 1.59 12.64 3.55
C PHE A 496 1.51 13.55 4.79
N SER A 497 2.66 14.04 5.28
CA SER A 497 2.69 14.97 6.42
C SER A 497 1.89 16.25 6.16
N ARG A 498 2.03 16.83 4.96
CA ARG A 498 1.29 18.04 4.56
C ARG A 498 -0.22 17.80 4.48
N ALA A 499 -0.63 16.61 4.04
CA ALA A 499 -2.04 16.25 4.00
C ALA A 499 -2.62 16.06 5.40
N VAL A 500 -1.91 15.39 6.32
CA VAL A 500 -2.45 15.07 7.66
C VAL A 500 -2.44 16.26 8.63
N LEU A 501 -1.39 17.09 8.59
CA LEU A 501 -1.16 18.14 9.59
C LEU A 501 -2.37 19.09 9.81
N PRO A 502 -3.06 19.62 8.78
CA PRO A 502 -4.20 20.51 8.97
C PRO A 502 -5.40 19.87 9.68
N ARG A 503 -5.53 18.54 9.64
CA ARG A 503 -6.56 17.83 10.40
C ARG A 503 -6.22 17.81 11.89
N LEU A 504 -4.95 17.55 12.22
CA LEU A 504 -4.49 17.54 13.61
C LEU A 504 -4.61 18.92 14.25
N GLU A 505 -4.21 19.98 13.54
CA GLU A 505 -4.36 21.36 14.00
C GLU A 505 -5.81 21.67 14.38
N ARG A 506 -6.77 21.32 13.50
CA ARG A 506 -8.20 21.50 13.78
C ARG A 506 -8.69 20.70 14.99
N GLU A 507 -8.23 19.46 15.17
CA GLU A 507 -8.64 18.66 16.33
C GLU A 507 -8.09 19.25 17.65
N LEU A 508 -6.87 19.79 17.64
CA LEU A 508 -6.24 20.41 18.81
C LEU A 508 -6.88 21.76 19.21
N GLU A 509 -7.47 22.48 18.26
CA GLU A 509 -8.21 23.73 18.52
C GLU A 509 -9.58 23.51 19.19
N LEU A 510 -10.11 22.27 19.19
CA LEU A 510 -11.43 21.97 19.75
C LEU A 510 -11.41 21.89 21.30
N PRO A 511 -12.37 22.50 22.00
CA PRO A 511 -12.47 22.37 23.45
C PRO A 511 -12.65 20.90 23.89
N GLY A 512 -11.79 20.43 24.81
CA GLY A 512 -11.88 19.09 25.40
C GLY A 512 -11.11 17.97 24.67
N THR A 513 -10.43 18.26 23.55
CA THR A 513 -9.43 17.35 22.95
C THR A 513 -8.05 17.51 23.59
N ILE A 514 -7.80 18.67 24.20
CA ILE A 514 -6.71 18.94 25.14
C ILE A 514 -7.12 18.33 26.49
N GLY A 515 -7.04 17.00 26.59
CA GLY A 515 -7.38 16.27 27.81
C GLY A 515 -6.26 16.39 28.84
N GLU A 516 -6.41 17.33 29.79
CA GLU A 516 -5.80 17.31 31.12
C GLU A 516 -4.23 17.33 31.18
N ALA A 517 -3.67 18.56 31.25
CA ALA A 517 -2.24 18.99 31.31
C ALA A 517 -1.58 19.23 29.93
N CYS A 518 -1.07 20.40 29.50
CA CYS A 518 -0.12 21.33 30.16
C CYS A 518 0.18 21.06 31.63
#